data_AF-A0A7C2FIE1-F1
#
_entry.id   AF-A0A7C2FIE1-F1
#
_cell.length_a   1.000
_cell.length_b   1.000
_cell.length_c   1.000
_cell.angle_alpha   90.00
_cell.angle_beta   90.00
_cell.angle_gamma   90.00
#
_symmetry.space_group_name_H-M   'P 1'
#
loop_
_entity.id
_entity.type
_entity.pdbx_description
1 polymer ?
#
loop_
_entity_poly.entity_id
_entity_poly.type
_entity_poly.pdbx_seq_one_letter_code
_entity_poly.pdbx_strand_id
1 'polypeptide(L)' 'DIKLPDINGYEVARMIRKHKKSKSMPIIFLSGFVDQEYSEFIEEYSNNIDFFQKPFDSDELRKQVKHYLNHK' A
#
# COMPACT_ATOMS: atom_id res chain seq x y z
N ASP A 1 1.34 -5.46 -4.71
CA ASP A 1 0.82 -5.16 -6.06
C ASP A 1 -0.67 -4.94 -5.94
N ILE A 2 -1.29 -4.15 -6.82
CA ILE A 2 -2.74 -4.03 -6.90
C ILE A 2 -3.31 -5.14 -7.81
N LYS A 3 -2.64 -5.41 -8.92
CA LYS A 3 -3.06 -6.47 -9.85
C LYS A 3 -2.36 -7.78 -9.53
N LEU A 4 -2.94 -8.58 -8.65
CA LEU A 4 -2.50 -9.96 -8.45
C LEU A 4 -3.35 -10.91 -9.31
N PRO A 5 -2.87 -12.14 -9.61
CA PRO A 5 -3.58 -13.07 -10.49
C PRO A 5 -4.95 -13.51 -9.98
N ASP A 6 -5.07 -13.77 -8.67
CA ASP A 6 -6.25 -14.42 -8.09
C ASP A 6 -7.08 -13.50 -7.17
N ILE A 7 -6.49 -12.41 -6.69
CA ILE A 7 -7.09 -11.52 -5.68
C ILE A 7 -6.72 -10.07 -5.97
N ASN A 8 -7.60 -9.11 -5.67
CA ASN A 8 -7.24 -7.71 -5.78
C ASN A 8 -6.34 -7.29 -4.61
N GLY A 9 -5.26 -6.54 -4.87
CA GLY A 9 -4.38 -6.02 -3.82
C GLY A 9 -5.10 -5.16 -2.79
N TYR A 10 -6.17 -4.46 -3.15
CA TYR A 10 -7.02 -3.75 -2.19
C TYR A 10 -7.73 -4.70 -1.23
N GLU A 11 -8.20 -5.86 -1.70
CA GLU A 11 -8.82 -6.87 -0.83
C GLU A 11 -7.80 -7.45 0.17
N VAL A 12 -6.59 -7.74 -0.30
CA VAL A 12 -5.49 -8.16 0.58
C VAL A 12 -5.23 -7.10 1.65
N ALA A 13 -5.19 -5.83 1.27
CA ALA A 13 -4.98 -4.73 2.21
C ALA A 13 -6.14 -4.60 3.21
N ARG A 14 -7.40 -4.76 2.78
CA ARG A 14 -8.58 -4.84 3.68
C ARG A 14 -8.45 -6.00 4.67
N MET A 15 -8.01 -7.18 4.22
CA MET A 15 -7.77 -8.34 5.09
C MET A 15 -6.69 -8.04 6.14
N ILE A 16 -5.57 -7.44 5.74
CA ILE A 16 -4.50 -7.02 6.65
C ILE A 16 -5.04 -6.03 7.70
N ARG A 17 -5.85 -5.05 7.31
CA ARG A 17 -6.42 -4.04 8.22
C ARG A 17 -7.45 -4.60 9.20
N LYS A 18 -8.16 -5.68 8.85
CA LYS A 18 -9.12 -6.36 9.75
C LYS A 18 -8.44 -7.02 10.96
N HIS A 19 -7.16 -7.37 10.87
CA HIS A 19 -6.43 -7.95 11.99
C HIS A 19 -5.95 -6.86 12.98
N LYS A 20 -6.32 -7.00 14.26
CA LYS A 20 -5.99 -6.01 15.32
C LYS A 20 -4.49 -5.66 15.39
N LYS A 21 -3.60 -6.64 15.19
CA LYS A 21 -2.14 -6.45 15.28
C LYS A 21 -1.54 -5.67 14.10
N SER A 22 -2.22 -5.64 12.96
CA SER A 22 -1.76 -5.00 11.72
C SER A 22 -2.65 -3.86 11.26
N LYS A 23 -3.63 -3.45 12.09
CA LYS A 23 -4.57 -2.38 11.75
C LYS A 23 -3.88 -1.07 11.38
N SER A 24 -2.73 -0.76 11.97
CA SER A 24 -1.93 0.44 11.70
C SER A 24 -0.70 0.19 10.84
N MET A 25 -0.49 -1.02 10.32
CA MET A 25 0.70 -1.33 9.52
C MET A 25 0.74 -0.47 8.24
N PRO A 26 1.88 0.18 7.93
CA PRO A 26 2.05 0.86 6.65
C PRO A 26 1.90 -0.10 5.46
N ILE A 27 1.16 0.31 4.44
CA ILE A 27 0.95 -0.44 3.20
C ILE A 27 1.43 0.43 2.04
N ILE A 28 2.35 -0.10 1.24
CA ILE A 28 2.81 0.55 0.00
C ILE A 28 2.32 -0.30 -1.18
N PHE A 29 1.43 0.26 -1.99
CA PHE A 29 1.00 -0.37 -3.23
C PHE A 29 2.03 -0.15 -4.33
N LEU A 30 2.45 -1.23 -5.00
CA LEU A 30 3.30 -1.17 -6.19
C LEU A 30 2.45 -1.48 -7.42
N SER A 31 2.12 -0.50 -8.26
CA SER A 31 1.26 -0.72 -9.44
C SER A 31 1.59 0.24 -10.58
N GLY A 32 1.28 -0.14 -11.83
CA GLY A 32 1.51 0.72 -13.01
C GLY A 32 0.56 1.90 -13.11
N PHE A 33 -0.59 1.84 -12.43
CA PHE A 33 -1.59 2.90 -12.39
C PHE A 33 -2.37 2.91 -11.08
N VAL A 34 -2.94 4.07 -10.81
CA VAL A 34 -3.91 4.34 -9.76
C VAL A 34 -5.28 4.39 -10.42
N ASP A 35 -6.24 3.65 -9.88
CA ASP A 35 -7.64 3.67 -10.31
C ASP A 35 -8.53 4.38 -9.28
N GLN A 36 -9.82 4.49 -9.58
CA GLN A 36 -10.79 5.12 -8.68
C GLN A 36 -10.89 4.40 -7.32
N GLU A 37 -10.63 3.09 -7.28
CA GLU A 37 -10.66 2.30 -6.04
C GLU A 37 -9.55 2.74 -5.07
N TYR A 38 -8.44 3.32 -5.56
CA TYR A 38 -7.39 3.86 -4.71
C TYR A 38 -7.87 5.01 -3.83
N SER A 39 -8.62 5.97 -4.40
CA SER A 39 -9.15 7.11 -3.64
C SER A 39 -10.13 6.65 -2.58
N GLU A 40 -11.03 5.72 -2.93
CA GLU A 40 -11.98 5.13 -1.98
C GLU A 40 -11.24 4.40 -0.85
N PHE A 41 -10.17 3.66 -1.18
CA PHE A 41 -9.36 2.96 -0.20
C PHE A 41 -8.61 3.90 0.75
N ILE A 42 -8.08 5.02 0.25
CA ILE A 42 -7.43 6.04 1.10
C ILE A 42 -8.44 6.70 2.04
N GLU A 43 -9.62 7.03 1.54
CA GLU A 43 -10.69 7.62 2.35
C GLU A 43 -11.12 6.67 3.48
N GLU A 44 -11.19 5.37 3.21
CA GLU A 44 -11.59 4.36 4.18
C GLU A 44 -10.52 4.09 5.26
N TYR A 45 -9.22 4.15 4.92
CA TYR A 45 -8.13 3.62 5.75
C TYR A 45 -6.97 4.58 6.04
N SER A 46 -7.20 5.89 5.92
CA SER A 46 -6.18 6.96 5.92
C SER A 46 -5.02 6.87 6.93
N ASN A 47 -3.96 7.64 6.63
CA ASN A 47 -2.68 7.79 7.32
C ASN A 47 -2.01 6.42 7.58
N ASN A 48 -1.40 5.84 6.53
CA ASN A 48 -0.40 4.75 6.50
C ASN A 48 -0.51 3.96 5.19
N ILE A 49 -0.90 4.63 4.11
CA ILE A 49 -1.05 4.05 2.78
C ILE A 49 -0.26 4.93 1.83
N ASP A 50 0.61 4.30 1.07
CA ASP A 50 1.36 4.93 0.00
C ASP A 50 1.24 4.12 -1.28
N PHE A 51 1.60 4.78 -2.37
CA PHE A 51 1.65 4.19 -3.70
C PHE A 51 2.99 4.47 -4.35
N PHE A 52 3.51 3.48 -5.04
CA PHE A 52 4.73 3.56 -5.82
C PHE A 52 4.47 3.03 -7.23
N GLN A 53 4.67 3.90 -8.24
CA GLN A 53 4.33 3.56 -9.62
C GLN A 53 5.35 2.61 -10.24
N LYS A 54 4.88 1.63 -11.02
CA LYS A 54 5.74 0.79 -11.88
C LYS A 54 5.90 1.40 -13.29
N PRO A 55 7.07 1.29 -13.93
CA PRO A 55 8.34 0.78 -13.37
C PRO A 55 8.91 1.76 -12.34
N PHE A 56 9.63 1.25 -11.34
CA PHE A 56 10.22 2.05 -10.26
C PHE A 56 11.71 1.87 -10.12
N ASP A 57 12.36 2.90 -9.59
CA ASP A 57 13.74 2.83 -9.13
C ASP A 57 13.83 2.14 -7.75
N SER A 58 14.77 1.20 -7.63
CA SER A 58 14.91 0.41 -6.40
C SER A 58 15.43 1.22 -5.21
N ASP A 59 16.23 2.26 -5.45
CA ASP A 59 16.77 3.12 -4.40
C ASP A 59 15.73 4.10 -3.90
N GLU A 60 14.83 4.58 -4.76
CA GLU A 60 13.65 5.35 -4.35
C GLU A 60 12.71 4.53 -3.48
N LEU A 61 12.41 3.28 -3.87
CA LEU A 61 11.60 2.38 -3.05
C LEU A 61 12.26 2.11 -1.69
N ARG A 62 13.59 1.90 -1.66
CA ARG A 62 14.34 1.75 -0.40
C ARG A 62 14.23 2.97 0.51
N LYS A 63 14.24 4.19 -0.03
CA LYS A 63 14.05 5.41 0.76
C LYS A 63 12.68 5.44 1.41
N GLN A 64 11.63 5.07 0.66
CA GLN A 64 10.27 5.00 1.21
C GLN A 64 10.13 3.93 2.30
N VAL A 65 10.67 2.73 2.07
CA VAL A 65 10.67 1.69 3.11
C VAL A 65 11.41 2.15 4.37
N LYS A 66 12.58 2.81 4.23
CA LYS A 66 13.31 3.38 5.36
C LYS A 66 12.51 4.46 6.10
N HIS A 67 11.77 5.30 5.37
CA HIS A 67 10.90 6.30 5.97
C HIS A 67 9.92 5.64 6.95
N TYR A 68 9.19 4.60 6.52
CA TYR A 68 8.24 3.89 7.38
C TYR A 68 8.87 3.07 8.51
N LEU A 69 10.06 2.52 8.31
CA LEU A 69 10.76 1.77 9.37
C LEU A 69 11.29 2.67 10.49
N ASN A 70 11.68 3.90 10.16
CA ASN A 70 12.31 4.83 11.09
C ASN A 70 11.31 5.73 11.84
N HIS A 71 10.09 5.91 11.34
CA HIS A 71 9.04 6.74 11.95
C HIS A 71 8.02 5.89 12.74
N LYS A 72 8.50 5.13 13.73
CA LYS A 72 7.63 4.42 14.69
C LYS A 72 7.10 5.33 15.79
#